data_AF-A0A6L9LCE6-F1
#
_entry.id   AF-A0A6L9LCE6-F1
#
_cell.length_a   1.000
_cell.length_b   1.000
_cell.length_c   1.000
_cell.angle_alpha   90.00
_cell.angle_beta   90.00
_cell.angle_gamma   90.00
#
_symmetry.space_group_name_H-M   'P 1'
#
loop_
_entity.id
_entity.type
_entity.pdbx_description
1 polymer ?
#
loop_
_entity_poly.entity_id
_entity_poly.type
_entity_poly.pdbx_seq_one_letter_code
_entity_poly.pdbx_strand_id
1 'polypeptide(L)'
;MKRFSLFLTLLVGLTTFTFAQQKSVEDEKFVFLNNGATIGMITKSVLKADKQRLKLTDQQLPKARQVILDAVVKYNDGVKKLKSTGMNQKKLRTLAVGIEDDKVRAYKSILTPDQYNTLVTQHKKVYPESKV
;
A
#
# COMPACT_ATOMS: atom_id res chain seq x y z
N MET A 1 33.16 64.55 3.93
CA MET A 1 32.00 63.88 4.58
C MET A 1 31.25 63.06 3.55
N LYS A 2 30.65 61.94 3.98
CA LYS A 2 29.81 60.95 3.27
C LYS A 2 30.54 59.75 2.64
N ARG A 3 30.57 58.68 3.46
CA ARG A 3 30.86 57.27 3.18
C ARG A 3 29.66 56.62 2.46
N PHE A 4 29.88 55.59 1.65
CA PHE A 4 29.06 54.36 1.51
C PHE A 4 29.86 53.38 0.62
N SER A 5 30.60 52.43 1.21
CA SER A 5 30.20 51.02 1.43
C SER A 5 30.20 50.25 0.10
N LEU A 6 31.27 49.54 -0.28
CA LEU A 6 31.68 48.22 0.25
C LEU A 6 30.47 47.31 0.44
N PHE A 7 30.14 46.47 -0.55
CA PHE A 7 29.47 45.16 -0.44
C PHE A 7 29.12 44.66 -1.85
N LEU A 8 30.11 44.10 -2.56
CA LEU A 8 29.87 43.38 -3.82
C LEU A 8 30.67 42.07 -3.82
N THR A 9 30.51 41.28 -2.76
CA THR A 9 31.12 39.95 -2.61
C THR A 9 30.20 39.08 -1.76
N LEU A 10 28.98 38.76 -2.20
CA LEU A 10 28.25 37.59 -1.68
C LEU A 10 26.97 37.27 -2.46
N LEU A 11 27.04 36.90 -3.73
CA LEU A 11 25.83 36.37 -4.39
C LEU A 11 26.14 35.40 -5.54
N VAL A 12 26.95 34.38 -5.29
CA VAL A 12 27.04 33.22 -6.18
C VAL A 12 27.13 31.97 -5.31
N GLY A 13 26.15 31.06 -5.45
CA GLY A 13 26.44 29.63 -5.28
C GLY A 13 25.73 28.85 -4.18
N LEU A 14 24.62 29.30 -3.61
CA LEU A 14 23.78 28.45 -2.74
C LEU A 14 22.45 28.11 -3.40
N THR A 15 22.51 27.51 -4.60
CA THR A 15 21.41 26.70 -5.13
C THR A 15 21.54 25.30 -4.57
N THR A 16 21.24 25.12 -3.29
CA THR A 16 20.94 23.77 -2.78
C THR A 16 19.59 23.36 -3.36
N PHE A 17 19.62 22.64 -4.48
CA PHE A 17 18.49 21.80 -4.88
C PHE A 17 18.32 20.74 -3.80
N THR A 18 17.50 21.04 -2.78
CA THR A 18 16.99 20.03 -1.89
C THR A 18 16.03 19.17 -2.71
N PHE A 19 16.56 18.11 -3.32
CA PHE A 19 15.75 16.99 -3.74
C PHE A 19 15.12 16.41 -2.47
N ALA A 20 13.89 16.82 -2.17
CA ALA A 20 13.07 16.14 -1.18
C ALA A 20 12.85 14.73 -1.72
N GLN A 21 13.67 13.78 -1.26
CA GLN A 21 13.52 12.37 -1.59
C GLN A 21 12.13 11.95 -1.09
N GLN A 22 11.18 11.84 -2.03
CA GLN A 22 9.81 11.49 -1.73
C GLN A 22 9.83 10.14 -1.00
N LYS A 23 9.40 10.15 0.27
CA LYS A 23 9.39 8.96 1.11
C LYS A 23 8.57 7.88 0.41
N SER A 24 9.13 6.67 0.28
CA SER A 24 8.43 5.57 -0.37
C SER A 24 7.15 5.24 0.41
N VAL A 25 6.06 4.97 -0.32
CA VAL A 25 4.79 4.54 0.28
C VAL A 25 4.96 3.27 1.13
N GLU A 26 5.92 2.42 0.77
CA GLU A 26 6.22 1.20 1.53
C GLU A 26 6.83 1.45 2.90
N ASP A 27 7.43 2.63 3.11
CA ASP A 27 8.00 3.07 4.39
C ASP A 27 6.95 3.72 5.30
N GLU A 28 5.71 3.89 4.82
CA GLU A 28 4.61 4.37 5.66
C GLU A 28 4.22 3.33 6.71
N LYS A 29 3.90 3.82 7.91
CA LYS A 29 3.35 2.99 8.98
C LYS A 29 1.98 2.45 8.59
N PHE A 30 1.77 1.17 8.85
CA PHE A 30 0.49 0.51 8.70
C PHE A 30 -0.38 0.83 9.91
N VAL A 31 -1.32 1.76 9.76
CA VAL A 31 -2.03 2.44 10.84
C VAL A 31 -2.95 1.55 11.67
N PHE A 32 -3.25 0.35 11.17
CA PHE A 32 -4.06 -0.61 11.91
C PHE A 32 -3.26 -1.34 12.99
N LEU A 33 -1.94 -1.49 12.82
CA LEU A 33 -1.07 -2.18 13.76
C LEU A 33 -0.22 -1.18 14.55
N ASN A 34 -0.24 -1.29 15.88
CA ASN A 34 0.52 -0.40 16.77
C ASN A 34 1.98 -0.88 17.01
N ASN A 35 2.45 -1.86 16.25
CA ASN A 35 3.76 -2.52 16.44
C ASN A 35 4.87 -1.95 15.53
N GLY A 36 4.62 -0.84 14.83
CA GLY A 36 5.59 -0.26 13.89
C GLY A 36 5.67 -0.96 12.54
N ALA A 37 4.76 -1.90 12.22
CA ALA A 37 4.65 -2.47 10.89
C ALA A 37 4.47 -1.37 9.82
N THR A 38 5.06 -1.58 8.65
CA THR A 38 4.98 -0.69 7.50
C THR A 38 4.18 -1.34 6.38
N ILE A 39 3.71 -0.54 5.43
CA ILE A 39 3.03 -1.03 4.24
C ILE A 39 3.88 -2.07 3.50
N GLY A 40 5.19 -1.84 3.37
CA GLY A 40 6.11 -2.78 2.73
C GLY A 40 6.21 -4.12 3.49
N MET A 41 6.25 -4.09 4.83
CA MET A 41 6.26 -5.32 5.63
C MET A 41 4.98 -6.14 5.44
N ILE A 42 3.81 -5.49 5.45
CA ILE A 42 2.53 -6.17 5.22
C ILE A 42 2.47 -6.72 3.79
N THR A 43 2.85 -5.93 2.80
CA THR A 43 2.91 -6.34 1.40
C THR A 43 3.77 -7.58 1.20
N LYS A 44 4.97 -7.59 1.79
CA LYS A 44 5.89 -8.74 1.73
C LYS A 44 5.31 -9.98 2.40
N SER A 45 4.65 -9.82 3.55
CA SER A 45 4.01 -10.93 4.28
C SER A 45 2.88 -11.56 3.48
N VAL A 46 1.98 -10.74 2.92
CA VAL A 46 0.88 -11.21 2.07
C VAL A 46 1.42 -11.86 0.79
N LEU A 47 2.43 -11.27 0.14
CA LEU A 47 3.04 -11.85 -1.06
C LEU A 47 3.65 -13.22 -0.78
N LYS A 48 4.29 -13.41 0.39
CA LYS A 48 4.82 -14.71 0.80
C LYS A 48 3.71 -15.75 0.94
N ALA A 49 2.61 -15.38 1.59
CA ALA A 49 1.45 -16.27 1.75
C ALA A 49 0.80 -16.61 0.40
N ASP A 50 0.60 -15.61 -0.46
CA ASP A 50 0.01 -15.79 -1.79
C ASP A 50 0.91 -16.63 -2.70
N LYS A 51 2.24 -16.43 -2.66
CA LYS A 51 3.21 -17.25 -3.41
C LYS A 51 3.05 -18.73 -3.08
N GLN A 52 3.00 -19.07 -1.79
CA GLN A 52 2.87 -20.47 -1.35
C GLN A 52 1.48 -21.03 -1.72
N ARG A 53 0.43 -20.26 -1.47
CA ARG A 53 -0.95 -20.71 -1.58
C ARG A 53 -1.42 -20.88 -3.02
N LEU A 54 -1.03 -19.96 -3.88
CA LEU A 54 -1.40 -19.94 -5.30
C LEU A 54 -0.30 -20.52 -6.20
N LYS A 55 0.84 -20.91 -5.64
CA LYS A 55 2.02 -21.39 -6.36
C LYS A 55 2.42 -20.40 -7.48
N LEU A 56 2.55 -19.12 -7.11
CA LEU A 56 2.85 -18.06 -8.07
C LEU A 56 4.21 -18.29 -8.72
N THR A 57 4.27 -18.16 -10.04
CA THR A 57 5.52 -18.19 -10.80
C THR A 57 6.32 -16.92 -10.58
N ASP A 58 7.63 -16.95 -10.84
CA ASP A 58 8.47 -15.77 -10.67
C ASP A 58 8.06 -14.62 -11.62
N GLN A 59 7.43 -14.92 -12.76
CA GLN A 59 6.84 -13.92 -13.65
C GLN A 59 5.57 -13.27 -13.08
N GLN A 60 4.81 -14.00 -12.24
CA GLN A 60 3.60 -13.48 -11.59
C GLN A 60 3.93 -12.61 -10.37
N LEU A 61 5.05 -12.87 -9.68
CA LEU A 61 5.37 -12.21 -8.40
C LEU A 61 5.41 -10.67 -8.45
N PRO A 62 6.04 -10.01 -9.44
CA PRO A 62 6.05 -8.54 -9.48
C PRO A 62 4.64 -7.95 -9.65
N LYS A 63 3.79 -8.59 -10.45
CA LYS A 63 2.41 -8.17 -10.68
C LYS A 63 1.54 -8.39 -9.44
N ALA A 64 1.68 -9.56 -8.82
CA ALA A 64 1.00 -9.89 -7.57
C ALA A 64 1.39 -8.92 -6.44
N ARG A 65 2.69 -8.58 -6.34
CA ARG A 65 3.19 -7.59 -5.39
C ARG A 65 2.50 -6.23 -5.58
N GLN A 66 2.36 -5.76 -6.81
CA GLN A 66 1.69 -4.48 -7.06
C GLN A 66 0.22 -4.52 -6.64
N VAL A 67 -0.51 -5.58 -7.00
CA VAL A 67 -1.92 -5.77 -6.59
C VAL A 67 -2.06 -5.76 -5.07
N ILE A 68 -1.15 -6.43 -4.36
CA ILE A 68 -1.14 -6.45 -2.89
C ILE A 68 -0.81 -5.07 -2.35
N LEU A 69 0.21 -4.40 -2.87
CA LEU A 69 0.63 -3.08 -2.41
C LEU A 69 -0.54 -2.08 -2.51
N ASP A 70 -1.20 -2.04 -3.66
CA ASP A 70 -2.34 -1.16 -3.90
C ASP A 70 -3.49 -1.44 -2.91
N ALA A 71 -3.77 -2.72 -2.63
CA ALA A 71 -4.78 -3.11 -1.65
C ALA A 71 -4.39 -2.70 -0.21
N VAL A 72 -3.12 -2.91 0.18
CA VAL A 72 -2.62 -2.54 1.51
C VAL A 72 -2.66 -1.02 1.70
N VAL A 73 -2.26 -0.24 0.70
CA VAL A 73 -2.34 1.24 0.72
C VAL A 73 -3.79 1.68 0.86
N LYS A 74 -4.69 1.19 0.01
CA LYS A 74 -6.13 1.50 0.09
C LYS A 74 -6.71 1.16 1.46
N TYR A 75 -6.31 0.04 2.05
CA TYR A 75 -6.76 -0.35 3.38
C TYR A 75 -6.24 0.61 4.43
N ASN A 76 -4.94 0.93 4.38
CA ASN A 76 -4.30 1.85 5.29
C ASN A 76 -5.01 3.22 5.28
N ASP A 77 -5.27 3.76 4.10
CA ASP A 77 -5.94 5.05 3.93
C ASP A 77 -7.42 5.01 4.32
N GLY A 78 -8.10 3.91 4.02
CA GLY A 78 -9.46 3.66 4.49
C GLY A 78 -9.53 3.65 6.03
N VAL A 79 -8.59 2.98 6.69
CA VAL A 79 -8.49 2.96 8.15
C VAL A 79 -8.20 4.36 8.70
N LYS A 80 -7.29 5.13 8.08
CA LYS A 80 -7.05 6.55 8.45
C LYS A 80 -8.37 7.35 8.42
N LYS A 81 -9.16 7.21 7.35
CA LYS A 81 -10.46 7.88 7.20
C LYS A 81 -11.50 7.39 8.20
N LEU A 82 -11.52 6.10 8.52
CA LEU A 82 -12.43 5.56 9.53
C LEU A 82 -12.08 6.08 10.94
N LYS A 83 -10.79 6.22 11.27
CA LYS A 83 -10.36 6.80 12.55
C LYS A 83 -10.86 8.24 12.72
N SER A 84 -10.84 9.05 11.66
CA SER A 84 -11.31 10.44 11.73
C SER A 84 -12.84 10.59 11.74
N THR A 85 -13.58 9.60 11.24
CA THR A 85 -15.05 9.66 11.08
C THR A 85 -15.83 8.73 12.03
N GLY A 86 -15.15 8.16 13.02
CA GLY A 86 -15.70 7.18 13.96
C GLY A 86 -15.66 5.76 13.39
N MET A 87 -14.63 5.02 13.82
CA MET A 87 -14.40 3.63 13.45
C MET A 87 -15.24 2.70 14.33
N ASN A 88 -15.87 1.70 13.71
CA ASN A 88 -16.46 0.56 14.42
C ASN A 88 -16.22 -0.72 13.61
N GLN A 89 -16.49 -1.87 14.22
CA GLN A 89 -16.23 -3.17 13.62
C GLN A 89 -16.99 -3.38 12.30
N LYS A 90 -18.23 -2.90 12.20
CA LYS A 90 -19.03 -3.00 10.98
C LYS A 90 -18.38 -2.23 9.82
N LYS A 91 -18.02 -0.96 10.03
CA LYS A 91 -17.34 -0.13 9.02
C LYS A 91 -15.99 -0.72 8.62
N LEU A 92 -15.22 -1.23 9.58
CA LEU A 92 -13.94 -1.87 9.34
C LEU A 92 -14.09 -3.15 8.50
N ARG A 93 -15.10 -3.98 8.81
CA ARG A 93 -15.41 -5.20 8.06
C ARG A 93 -15.84 -4.88 6.64
N THR A 94 -16.73 -3.90 6.44
CA THR A 94 -17.14 -3.44 5.11
C THR A 94 -15.95 -2.93 4.29
N LEU A 95 -15.04 -2.14 4.91
CA LEU A 95 -13.81 -1.69 4.27
C LEU A 95 -12.93 -2.87 3.85
N ALA A 96 -12.69 -3.82 4.76
CA ALA A 96 -11.86 -5.00 4.51
C ALA A 96 -12.41 -5.85 3.36
N VAL A 97 -13.71 -6.18 3.40
CA VAL A 97 -14.39 -6.98 2.36
C VAL A 97 -14.26 -6.28 1.00
N GLY A 98 -14.58 -4.99 0.92
CA GLY A 98 -14.55 -4.26 -0.35
C GLY A 98 -13.15 -4.25 -0.98
N ILE A 99 -12.12 -4.03 -0.18
CA ILE A 99 -10.73 -4.00 -0.66
C ILE A 99 -10.26 -5.40 -1.06
N GLU A 100 -10.59 -6.43 -0.29
CA GLU A 100 -10.24 -7.80 -0.63
C GLU A 100 -11.00 -8.27 -1.88
N ASP A 101 -12.26 -7.88 -2.08
CA ASP A 101 -13.02 -8.12 -3.31
C ASP A 101 -12.35 -7.48 -4.54
N ASP A 102 -11.89 -6.23 -4.41
CA ASP A 102 -11.14 -5.53 -5.46
C ASP A 102 -9.80 -6.22 -5.76
N LYS A 103 -9.09 -6.64 -4.71
CA LYS A 103 -7.81 -7.37 -4.83
C LYS A 103 -8.00 -8.68 -5.58
N VAL A 104 -9.02 -9.47 -5.22
CA VAL A 104 -9.33 -10.72 -5.92
C VAL A 104 -9.66 -10.43 -7.38
N ARG A 105 -10.48 -9.43 -7.70
CA ARG A 105 -10.76 -9.07 -9.10
C ARG A 105 -9.50 -8.68 -9.88
N ALA A 106 -8.60 -7.90 -9.29
CA ALA A 106 -7.34 -7.52 -9.94
C ALA A 106 -6.44 -8.71 -10.27
N TYR A 107 -6.42 -9.73 -9.39
CA TYR A 107 -5.68 -10.97 -9.61
C TYR A 107 -6.12 -11.77 -10.85
N LYS A 108 -7.34 -11.58 -11.35
CA LYS A 108 -7.89 -12.35 -12.47
C LYS A 108 -7.03 -12.27 -13.75
N SER A 109 -6.35 -11.15 -13.96
CA SER A 109 -5.47 -10.93 -15.12
C SER A 109 -4.06 -11.52 -14.97
N ILE A 110 -3.70 -11.94 -13.75
CA ILE A 110 -2.36 -12.41 -13.39
C ILE A 110 -2.34 -13.93 -13.23
N LEU A 111 -3.43 -14.49 -12.71
CA LEU A 111 -3.54 -15.89 -12.34
C LEU A 111 -4.08 -16.75 -13.48
N THR A 112 -3.71 -18.03 -13.49
CA THR A 112 -4.42 -19.02 -14.29
C THR A 112 -5.84 -19.23 -13.74
N PRO A 113 -6.78 -19.81 -14.52
CA PRO A 113 -8.12 -20.11 -14.03
C PRO A 113 -8.15 -20.93 -12.73
N ASP A 114 -7.29 -21.94 -12.61
CA ASP A 114 -7.24 -22.80 -11.40
C ASP A 114 -6.70 -22.06 -10.17
N GLN A 115 -5.66 -21.24 -10.35
CA GLN A 115 -5.14 -20.37 -9.30
C GLN A 115 -6.21 -19.37 -8.85
N TYR A 116 -6.94 -18.79 -9.80
CA TYR A 116 -8.01 -17.85 -9.53
C TYR A 116 -9.16 -18.50 -8.76
N ASN A 117 -9.59 -19.70 -9.16
CA ASN A 117 -10.60 -20.46 -8.44
C ASN A 117 -10.18 -20.78 -7.00
N THR A 118 -8.90 -21.13 -6.80
CA THR A 118 -8.34 -21.35 -5.45
C THR A 118 -8.43 -20.07 -4.61
N LEU A 119 -8.04 -18.93 -5.19
CA LEU A 119 -8.13 -17.62 -4.53
C LEU A 119 -9.58 -17.28 -4.16
N VAL A 120 -10.52 -17.38 -5.10
CA VAL A 120 -11.94 -17.07 -4.87
C VAL A 120 -12.55 -17.96 -3.80
N THR A 121 -12.25 -19.27 -3.83
CA THR A 121 -12.76 -20.22 -2.84
C THR A 121 -12.31 -19.85 -1.42
N GLN A 122 -11.03 -19.52 -1.26
CA GLN A 122 -10.47 -19.11 0.03
C GLN A 122 -11.01 -17.76 0.48
N HIS A 123 -11.16 -16.82 -0.45
CA HIS A 123 -11.73 -15.51 -0.19
C HIS A 123 -13.14 -15.63 0.38
N LYS A 124 -14.01 -16.42 -0.26
CA LYS A 124 -15.39 -16.68 0.22
C LYS A 124 -15.45 -17.40 1.56
N LYS A 125 -14.42 -18.20 1.90
CA LYS A 125 -14.32 -18.81 3.23
C LYS A 125 -14.07 -17.78 4.34
N VAL A 126 -13.29 -16.75 4.06
CA VAL A 126 -12.97 -15.66 5.03
C VAL A 126 -14.02 -14.56 5.01
N TYR A 127 -14.60 -14.30 3.83
CA TYR A 127 -15.60 -13.28 3.55
C TYR A 127 -16.82 -13.91 2.88
N PRO A 128 -17.70 -14.62 3.63
CA PRO A 128 -18.92 -15.20 3.07
C PRO A 128 -19.85 -14.18 2.42
N GLU A 129 -19.76 -12.91 2.83
CA GLU A 129 -20.51 -11.79 2.26
C GLU A 129 -19.92 -11.21 0.96
N SER A 130 -18.78 -11.74 0.49
CA SER A 130 -18.10 -11.30 -0.73
C SER A 130 -18.98 -11.44 -1.97
N LYS A 131 -18.81 -10.50 -2.92
CA LYS A 131 -19.55 -10.50 -4.20
C LYS A 131 -18.75 -11.01 -5.39
N VAL A 132 -17.55 -11.54 -5.17
CA VAL A 132 -16.64 -12.00 -6.25
C VAL A 132 -16.97 -13.40 -6.72
#